data_AF-A0A7U9XHT3-F1
#
_entry.id   AF-A0A7U9XHT3-F1
#
_cell.length_a   1.000
_cell.length_b   1.000
_cell.length_c   1.000
_cell.angle_alpha   90.00
_cell.angle_beta   90.00
_cell.angle_gamma   90.00
#
_symmetry.space_group_name_H-M   'P 1'
#
loop_
_entity.id
_entity.type
_entity.pdbx_description
1 polymer ?
#
loop_
_entity_poly.entity_id
_entity_poly.type
_entity_poly.pdbx_seq_one_letter_code
_entity_poly.pdbx_strand_id
1 'polypeptide(L)'
;MPVEGEDLRFLENVCGRNLAHDMRLSTVCVDEEGQVRSATGALKPYVGRITRQRLRHRYVTAEVPLFNRKENVLFGIRVDGDPV
;
A
#
# COMPACT_ATOMS: atom_id res chain seq x y z
N MET A 1 -6.76 20.02 10.97
CA MET A 1 -7.67 19.59 9.89
C MET A 1 -8.52 18.45 10.43
N PRO A 2 -9.84 18.43 10.21
CA PRO A 2 -10.67 17.29 10.59
C PRO A 2 -10.31 16.06 9.74
N VAL A 3 -10.41 14.87 10.32
CA VAL A 3 -10.26 13.58 9.61
C VAL A 3 -11.59 13.30 8.91
N GLU A 4 -11.56 13.11 7.60
CA GLU A 4 -12.77 12.84 6.83
C GLU A 4 -13.12 11.34 6.81
N GLY A 5 -14.35 11.02 6.41
CA GLY A 5 -14.79 9.63 6.30
C GLY A 5 -13.95 8.80 5.34
N GLU A 6 -13.39 9.41 4.29
CA GLU A 6 -12.47 8.75 3.36
C GLU A 6 -11.11 8.45 4.00
N ASP A 7 -10.63 9.35 4.86
CA ASP A 7 -9.38 9.15 5.61
C ASP A 7 -9.51 8.00 6.61
N LEU A 8 -10.66 7.91 7.29
CA LEU A 8 -10.94 6.80 8.18
C LEU A 8 -11.05 5.49 7.40
N ARG A 9 -11.69 5.48 6.23
CA ARG A 9 -11.75 4.27 5.37
C ARG A 9 -10.36 3.83 4.92
N PHE A 10 -9.47 4.77 4.58
CA PHE A 10 -8.08 4.43 4.31
C PHE A 10 -7.45 3.74 5.51
N LEU A 11 -7.56 4.35 6.70
CA LEU A 11 -6.98 3.79 7.92
C LEU A 11 -7.56 2.40 8.24
N GLU A 12 -8.86 2.19 8.09
CA GLU A 12 -9.49 0.88 8.30
C GLU A 12 -9.09 -0.16 7.25
N ASN A 13 -8.82 0.26 6.01
CA ASN A 13 -8.32 -0.64 4.98
C ASN A 13 -6.90 -1.15 5.30
N VAL A 14 -6.06 -0.31 5.91
CA VAL A 14 -4.65 -0.66 6.21
C VAL A 14 -4.46 -1.26 7.61
N CYS A 15 -5.25 -0.83 8.59
CA CYS A 15 -5.19 -1.23 10.00
C CYS A 15 -6.37 -2.13 10.43
N GLY A 16 -7.22 -2.54 9.50
CA GLY A 16 -8.42 -3.32 9.79
C GLY A 16 -9.55 -2.47 10.38
N ARG A 17 -10.76 -3.05 10.42
CA ARG A 17 -11.95 -2.38 10.99
C ARG A 17 -11.69 -1.93 12.41
N ASN A 18 -12.16 -0.73 12.76
CA ASN A 18 -11.90 -0.11 14.07
C ASN A 18 -10.41 -0.03 14.44
N LEU A 19 -9.51 -0.05 13.44
CA LEU A 19 -8.05 0.00 13.62
C LEU A 19 -7.52 -1.14 14.50
N ALA A 20 -8.11 -2.34 14.35
CA ALA A 20 -7.84 -3.50 15.21
C ALA A 20 -6.40 -4.04 15.14
N HIS A 21 -5.60 -3.66 14.14
CA HIS A 21 -4.20 -4.05 14.03
C HIS A 21 -3.35 -2.95 13.39
N ASP A 22 -2.02 -3.04 13.56
CA ASP A 22 -1.10 -2.17 12.84
C ASP A 22 -1.15 -2.41 11.33
N MET A 23 -0.63 -1.44 10.57
CA MET A 23 -0.48 -1.56 9.13
C MET A 23 0.46 -2.72 8.78
N ARG A 24 -0.05 -3.69 8.02
CA ARG A 24 0.71 -4.88 7.62
C ARG A 24 1.38 -4.70 6.26
N LEU A 25 2.46 -5.44 6.05
CA LEU A 25 3.11 -5.54 4.74
C LEU A 25 2.16 -6.10 3.69
N SER A 26 2.27 -5.60 2.47
CA SER A 26 1.54 -6.11 1.32
C SER A 26 2.42 -7.08 0.53
N THR A 27 1.90 -8.24 0.13
CA THR A 27 2.66 -9.14 -0.77
C THR A 27 2.41 -8.72 -2.21
N VAL A 28 3.46 -8.53 -2.99
CA VAL A 28 3.40 -8.13 -4.41
C VAL A 28 3.94 -9.22 -5.31
N CYS A 29 3.28 -9.41 -6.45
CA CYS A 29 3.82 -10.20 -7.55
C CYS A 29 4.35 -9.24 -8.61
N VAL A 30 5.58 -9.48 -9.06
CA VAL A 30 6.25 -8.69 -10.08
C VAL A 30 6.32 -9.46 -11.39
N ASP A 31 6.36 -8.76 -12.51
CA ASP A 31 6.65 -9.37 -13.81
C ASP A 31 8.17 -9.57 -14.03
N GLU A 32 8.53 -10.04 -15.22
CA GLU A 32 9.91 -10.32 -15.61
C GLU A 32 10.80 -9.07 -15.63
N GLU A 33 10.21 -7.89 -15.84
CA GLU A 33 10.90 -6.59 -15.79
C GLU A 33 10.97 -6.01 -14.37
N GLY A 34 10.43 -6.74 -13.39
CA GLY A 34 10.37 -6.33 -12.00
C GLY A 34 9.34 -5.23 -11.73
N GLN A 35 8.33 -5.05 -12.57
CA GLN A 35 7.21 -4.14 -12.30
C GLN A 35 6.14 -4.85 -11.47
N VAL A 36 5.53 -4.12 -10.52
CA VAL A 36 4.44 -4.69 -9.71
C VAL A 36 3.19 -4.88 -10.58
N ARG A 37 2.81 -6.14 -10.81
CA ARG A 37 1.61 -6.50 -11.58
C ARG A 37 0.38 -6.65 -10.70
N SER A 38 0.56 -7.12 -9.47
CA SER A 38 -0.55 -7.28 -8.52
C SER A 38 -0.07 -7.25 -7.07
N ALA A 39 -0.99 -7.00 -6.14
CA ALA A 39 -0.72 -6.97 -4.71
C ALA A 39 -1.87 -7.54 -3.89
N THR A 40 -1.55 -8.01 -2.69
CA THR A 40 -2.49 -8.35 -1.62
C THR A 40 -2.31 -7.41 -0.43
N GLY A 41 -3.28 -7.37 0.47
CA GLY A 41 -3.23 -6.48 1.64
C GLY A 41 -3.47 -5.00 1.30
N ALA A 42 -2.86 -4.12 2.09
CA ALA A 42 -3.08 -2.67 2.09
C ALA A 42 -2.83 -2.00 0.71
N LEU A 43 -1.87 -2.51 -0.07
CA LEU A 43 -1.51 -1.94 -1.37
C LEU A 43 -2.49 -2.30 -2.50
N LYS A 44 -3.29 -3.37 -2.34
CA LYS A 44 -4.14 -3.92 -3.42
C LYS A 44 -4.99 -2.87 -4.15
N PRO A 45 -5.67 -1.91 -3.48
CA PRO A 45 -6.49 -0.90 -4.16
C PRO A 45 -5.67 0.13 -4.97
N TYR A 46 -4.36 0.21 -4.72
CA TYR A 46 -3.49 1.27 -5.19
C TYR A 46 -2.44 0.80 -6.20
N VAL A 47 -2.50 -0.46 -6.66
CA VAL A 47 -1.54 -1.01 -7.65
C VAL A 47 -1.45 -0.14 -8.91
N GLY A 48 -2.60 0.31 -9.44
CA GLY A 48 -2.65 1.21 -10.60
C GLY A 48 -2.24 2.67 -10.31
N ARG A 49 -1.84 2.99 -9.07
CA ARG A 49 -1.43 4.31 -8.61
C ARG A 49 -0.01 4.31 -8.05
N ILE A 50 0.76 3.24 -8.28
CA ILE A 50 2.16 3.15 -7.86
C ILE A 50 2.96 4.18 -8.66
N THR A 51 3.63 5.10 -7.96
CA THR A 51 4.46 6.17 -8.55
C THR A 51 5.95 5.85 -8.47
N ARG A 52 6.35 4.98 -7.54
CA ARG A 52 7.74 4.53 -7.38
C ARG A 52 7.80 3.13 -6.77
N GLN A 53 8.72 2.32 -7.29
CA GLN A 53 9.02 1.00 -6.76
C GLN A 53 10.49 0.87 -6.33
N ARG A 54 10.72 0.31 -5.14
CA ARG A 54 12.05 0.04 -4.59
C ARG A 54 12.07 -1.37 -3.99
N LEU A 55 11.92 -2.38 -4.86
CA LEU A 55 11.81 -3.79 -4.47
C LEU A 55 12.94 -4.26 -3.56
N ARG A 56 14.20 -3.87 -3.84
CA ARG A 56 15.36 -4.18 -2.99
C ARG A 56 15.21 -3.66 -1.55
N HIS A 57 14.58 -2.49 -1.39
CA HIS A 57 14.32 -1.88 -0.08
C HIS A 57 12.94 -2.27 0.48
N ARG A 58 12.22 -3.16 -0.21
CA ARG A 58 10.94 -3.73 0.21
C ARG A 58 9.87 -2.68 0.48
N TYR A 59 9.81 -1.67 -0.38
CA TYR A 59 8.70 -0.72 -0.38
C TYR A 59 8.31 -0.23 -1.78
N VAL A 60 7.08 0.24 -1.87
CA VAL A 60 6.56 1.03 -3.01
C VAL A 60 5.91 2.31 -2.49
N THR A 61 5.82 3.29 -3.36
CA THR A 61 5.07 4.53 -3.11
C THR A 61 3.88 4.55 -4.06
N ALA A 62 2.69 4.84 -3.53
CA ALA A 62 1.48 4.97 -4.32
C ALA A 62 0.74 6.26 -3.96
N GLU A 63 0.04 6.83 -4.94
CA GLU A 63 -0.80 8.01 -4.74
C GLU A 63 -2.13 7.61 -4.08
N VAL A 64 -2.40 8.17 -2.89
CA VAL A 64 -3.60 7.89 -2.09
C VAL A 64 -4.33 9.21 -1.83
N PRO A 65 -5.66 9.28 -2.06
CA PRO A 65 -6.49 10.37 -1.56
C PRO A 65 -6.53 10.30 -0.04
N LEU A 66 -5.92 11.27 0.63
CA LEU A 66 -5.88 11.35 2.09
C LEU A 66 -5.82 12.83 2.49
N PHE A 67 -6.63 13.22 3.46
CA PHE A 67 -6.77 14.57 4.00
C PHE A 67 -7.12 15.61 2.94
N ASN A 68 -8.06 15.31 2.04
CA ASN A 68 -8.46 16.14 0.89
C ASN A 68 -7.33 16.51 -0.08
N ARG A 69 -6.32 15.66 -0.17
CA ARG A 69 -5.19 15.84 -1.09
C ARG A 69 -4.67 14.49 -1.56
N LYS A 70 -3.82 14.56 -2.59
CA LYS A 70 -3.10 13.41 -3.10
C LYS A 70 -1.80 13.28 -2.31
N GLU A 71 -1.71 12.23 -1.50
CA GLU A 71 -0.53 11.93 -0.70
C GLU A 71 0.26 10.77 -1.30
N ASN A 72 1.58 10.85 -1.20
CA ASN A 72 2.48 9.77 -1.57
C ASN A 72 2.71 8.87 -0.35
N VAL A 73 1.98 7.76 -0.29
CA VAL A 73 2.05 6.83 0.85
C VAL A 73 3.06 5.72 0.52
N LEU A 74 3.96 5.46 1.48
CA LEU A 74 4.91 4.36 1.41
C LEU A 74 4.28 3.10 1.98
N PHE A 75 4.17 2.07 1.15
CA PHE A 75 3.73 0.74 1.55
C PHE A 75 4.94 -0.18 1.66
N GLY A 76 5.14 -0.75 2.85
CA GLY A 76 6.06 -1.86 3.02
C GLY A 76 5.52 -3.10 2.30
N ILE A 77 6.41 -3.80 1.60
CA ILE A 77 6.04 -4.96 0.79
C ILE A 77 6.89 -6.18 1.08
N ARG A 78 6.35 -7.35 0.74
CA ARG A 78 7.11 -8.57 0.46
C ARG A 78 6.96 -8.87 -1.02
N VAL A 79 7.99 -9.33 -1.68
CA VAL A 79 7.87 -9.86 -3.04
C VAL A 79 7.56 -11.34 -2.94
N ASP A 80 6.68 -11.84 -3.80
CA ASP A 80 6.38 -13.27 -3.86
C ASP A 80 7.66 -14.09 -4.05
N GLY A 81 7.86 -15.12 -3.23
CA GLY A 81 9.12 -15.86 -3.12
C GLY A 81 10.13 -15.32 -2.10
N ASP A 82 9.85 -14.21 -1.41
CA ASP A 82 10.66 -13.80 -0.25
C ASP A 82 10.56 -14.85 0.87
N PRO A 83 11.69 -15.18 1.54
CA PRO A 83 11.67 -16.09 2.68
C PRO A 83 10.81 -15.53 3.83
N VAL A 84 10.06 -16.42 4.48
CA VAL A 84 9.12 -16.11 5.58
C VAL A 84 9.85 -16.01 6.90
#